data_AF-A0A9J8D5D3-F1
#
_entry.id   AF-A0A9J8D5D3-F1
#
_cell.length_a   1.000
_cell.length_b   1.000
_cell.length_c   1.000
_cell.angle_alpha   90.00
_cell.angle_beta   90.00
_cell.angle_gamma   90.00
#
_symmetry.space_group_name_H-M   'P 1'
#
loop_
_entity.id
_entity.type
_entity.pdbx_description
1 polymer ?
#
loop_
_entity_poly.entity_id
_entity_poly.type
_entity_poly.pdbx_seq_one_letter_code
_entity_poly.pdbx_strand_id
1 'polypeptide(L)'
;MSLRLNRNKLANGGIPKNVFNLSSILDLQLSHNLLTEIPVISSGLEHLHLDHNKIKSVNSSDICPPGALDDYFDEKGPRLRYLRLDGNEIKPPIPRELMMCFRLLRAIVI
;
A
#
# COMPACT_ATOMS: atom_id res chain seq x y z
N MET A 1 -14.44 0.35 -5.68
CA MET A 1 -14.30 -0.84 -6.56
C MET A 1 -13.21 -1.77 -6.02
N SER A 2 -13.14 -3.05 -6.43
CA SER A 2 -12.09 -4.01 -6.03
C SER A 2 -11.29 -4.45 -7.26
N LEU A 3 -9.96 -4.56 -7.15
CA LEU A 3 -9.08 -5.12 -8.18
C LEU A 3 -8.32 -6.32 -7.60
N ARG A 4 -8.37 -7.47 -8.28
CA ARG A 4 -7.86 -8.75 -7.77
C ARG A 4 -6.83 -9.37 -8.69
N LEU A 5 -5.58 -9.43 -8.22
CA LEU A 5 -4.41 -9.94 -8.93
C LEU A 5 -3.57 -10.90 -8.05
N ASN A 6 -4.20 -11.49 -7.02
CA ASN A 6 -3.59 -12.49 -6.15
C ASN A 6 -3.07 -13.70 -6.93
N ARG A 7 -2.02 -14.38 -6.42
CA ARG A 7 -1.45 -15.63 -6.97
C ARG A 7 -0.92 -15.50 -8.41
N ASN A 8 -0.39 -14.33 -8.77
CA ASN A 8 0.29 -14.10 -10.04
C ASN A 8 1.83 -14.12 -9.88
N LYS A 9 2.55 -13.70 -10.92
CA LYS A 9 4.02 -13.55 -10.93
C LYS A 9 4.44 -12.08 -11.03
N LEU A 10 3.64 -11.15 -10.48
CA LEU A 10 3.93 -9.72 -10.53
C LEU A 10 5.18 -9.40 -9.70
N ALA A 11 6.12 -8.70 -10.32
CA ALA A 11 7.36 -8.21 -9.71
C ALA A 11 7.59 -6.77 -10.20
N ASN A 12 8.26 -5.93 -9.39
CA ASN A 12 8.37 -4.49 -9.62
C ASN A 12 8.93 -4.11 -11.00
N GLY A 13 9.94 -4.84 -11.50
CA GLY A 13 10.50 -4.63 -12.85
C GLY A 13 9.60 -5.07 -14.03
N GLY A 14 8.47 -5.73 -13.75
CA GLY A 14 7.48 -6.18 -14.74
C GLY A 14 6.18 -5.37 -14.75
N ILE A 15 6.09 -4.30 -13.95
CA ILE A 15 4.91 -3.43 -13.87
C ILE A 15 5.31 -1.93 -13.93
N PRO A 16 4.52 -1.05 -14.56
CA PRO A 16 4.77 0.39 -14.47
C PRO A 16 4.58 0.89 -13.02
N LYS A 17 5.51 1.72 -12.50
CA LYS A 17 5.52 2.17 -11.08
C LYS A 17 4.18 2.71 -10.57
N ASN A 18 3.41 3.37 -11.42
CA ASN A 18 2.13 4.02 -11.07
C ASN A 18 0.87 3.23 -11.49
N VAL A 19 0.99 1.97 -11.95
CA VAL A 19 -0.14 1.19 -12.51
C VAL A 19 -1.31 0.97 -11.54
N PHE A 20 -1.05 1.09 -10.22
CA PHE A 20 -2.04 0.93 -9.16
C PHE A 20 -2.54 2.25 -8.55
N ASN A 21 -2.14 3.40 -9.12
CA ASN A 21 -2.72 4.71 -8.76
C ASN A 21 -4.08 4.89 -9.47
N LEU A 22 -5.08 4.14 -9.02
CA LEU A 22 -6.39 4.00 -9.65
C LEU A 22 -7.50 4.56 -8.75
N SER A 23 -7.90 5.81 -8.99
CA SER A 23 -8.81 6.59 -8.13
C SER A 23 -10.18 5.98 -7.81
N SER A 24 -10.63 4.97 -8.56
CA SER A 24 -11.89 4.24 -8.33
C SER A 24 -11.75 2.98 -7.47
N ILE A 25 -10.52 2.49 -7.25
CA ILE A 25 -10.23 1.28 -6.48
C ILE A 25 -10.17 1.63 -4.98
N LEU A 26 -10.92 0.86 -4.19
CA LEU A 26 -10.98 0.95 -2.73
C LEU A 26 -10.34 -0.29 -2.07
N ASP A 27 -10.24 -1.40 -2.80
CA ASP A 27 -9.71 -2.69 -2.36
C ASP A 27 -8.76 -3.24 -3.43
N LEU A 28 -7.46 -3.33 -3.10
CA LEU A 28 -6.42 -3.81 -4.00
C LEU A 28 -5.77 -5.09 -3.43
N GLN A 29 -5.98 -6.19 -4.15
CA GLN A 29 -5.56 -7.53 -3.75
C GLN A 29 -4.38 -7.98 -4.63
N LEU A 30 -3.17 -8.00 -4.03
CA LEU A 30 -1.88 -8.36 -4.65
C LEU A 30 -1.14 -9.49 -3.88
N SER A 31 -1.83 -10.21 -2.99
CA SER A 31 -1.31 -11.31 -2.18
C SER A 31 -0.71 -12.45 -3.00
N HIS A 32 0.33 -13.12 -2.49
CA HIS A 32 1.04 -14.20 -3.20
C HIS A 32 1.56 -13.76 -4.59
N ASN A 33 2.44 -12.77 -4.62
CA ASN A 33 3.15 -12.32 -5.83
C ASN A 33 4.68 -12.29 -5.54
N LEU A 34 5.45 -11.60 -6.38
CA LEU A 34 6.91 -11.48 -6.30
C LEU A 34 7.36 -10.02 -6.09
N LEU A 35 6.49 -9.17 -5.52
CA LEU A 35 6.77 -7.76 -5.29
C LEU A 35 7.83 -7.58 -4.20
N THR A 36 8.80 -6.70 -4.44
CA THR A 36 9.91 -6.38 -3.51
C THR A 36 9.73 -5.04 -2.81
N GLU A 37 8.81 -4.21 -3.30
CA GLU A 37 8.50 -2.87 -2.80
C GLU A 37 6.98 -2.68 -2.83
N ILE A 38 6.45 -1.80 -1.98
CA ILE A 38 5.02 -1.46 -1.94
C ILE A 38 4.72 -0.48 -3.10
N PRO A 39 3.69 -0.74 -3.93
CA PRO A 39 3.40 0.08 -5.11
C PRO A 39 2.79 1.44 -4.76
N VAL A 40 2.89 2.39 -5.71
CA VAL A 40 2.21 3.69 -5.62
C VAL A 40 0.70 3.48 -5.75
N ILE A 41 -0.05 4.00 -4.77
CA ILE A 41 -1.50 3.89 -4.66
C ILE A 41 -2.19 5.27 -4.70
N SER A 42 -3.45 5.30 -5.09
CA SER A 42 -4.31 6.49 -4.99
C SER A 42 -4.73 6.77 -3.54
N SER A 43 -4.88 8.04 -3.15
CA SER A 43 -5.31 8.40 -1.79
C SER A 43 -6.67 7.81 -1.39
N GLY A 44 -7.57 7.55 -2.35
CA GLY A 44 -8.87 6.92 -2.12
C GLY A 44 -8.84 5.42 -1.74
N LEU A 45 -7.70 4.74 -1.80
CA LEU A 45 -7.62 3.30 -1.49
C LEU A 45 -7.85 3.04 0.01
N GLU A 46 -8.76 2.12 0.36
CA GLU A 46 -9.08 1.78 1.75
C GLU A 46 -8.39 0.50 2.24
N HIS A 47 -8.24 -0.51 1.38
CA HIS A 47 -7.65 -1.80 1.73
C HIS A 47 -6.54 -2.19 0.73
N LEU A 48 -5.36 -2.55 1.25
CA LEU A 48 -4.21 -2.99 0.48
C LEU A 48 -3.68 -4.32 1.02
N HIS A 49 -3.74 -5.36 0.19
CA HIS A 49 -3.27 -6.70 0.53
C HIS A 49 -2.03 -7.06 -0.28
N LEU A 50 -0.91 -7.22 0.42
CA LEU A 50 0.42 -7.49 -0.11
C LEU A 50 1.09 -8.68 0.62
N ASP A 51 0.32 -9.45 1.38
CA ASP A 51 0.82 -10.64 2.08
C ASP A 51 1.46 -11.67 1.12
N HIS A 52 2.40 -12.44 1.64
CA HIS A 52 3.16 -13.44 0.88
C HIS A 52 3.84 -12.89 -0.39
N ASN A 53 4.52 -11.75 -0.26
CA ASN A 53 5.41 -11.16 -1.26
C ASN A 53 6.87 -11.20 -0.77
N LYS A 54 7.77 -10.37 -1.34
CA LYS A 54 9.21 -10.30 -1.02
C LYS A 54 9.63 -8.91 -0.54
N ILE A 55 8.71 -8.17 0.08
CA ILE A 55 8.96 -6.82 0.59
C ILE A 55 9.88 -6.91 1.80
N LYS A 56 11.00 -6.18 1.79
CA LYS A 56 12.04 -6.24 2.86
C LYS A 56 11.99 -5.07 3.83
N SER A 57 11.41 -3.96 3.41
CA SER A 57 11.26 -2.73 4.19
C SER A 57 10.01 -1.98 3.77
N VAL A 58 9.53 -1.11 4.65
CA VAL A 58 8.41 -0.20 4.38
C VAL A 58 8.98 1.21 4.38
N ASN A 59 9.01 1.87 3.22
CA ASN A 59 9.41 3.29 3.13
C ASN A 59 8.16 4.16 3.16
N SER A 60 7.98 4.96 4.21
CA SER A 60 6.84 5.88 4.33
C SER A 60 6.74 6.87 3.16
N SER A 61 7.89 7.29 2.60
CA SER A 61 7.94 8.28 1.51
C SER A 61 7.53 7.75 0.14
N ASP A 62 7.59 6.42 -0.09
CA ASP A 62 7.15 5.80 -1.35
C ASP A 62 5.65 5.48 -1.37
N ILE A 63 5.03 5.35 -0.19
CA ILE A 63 3.67 4.82 -0.01
C ILE A 63 2.69 5.95 0.34
N CYS A 64 3.15 6.98 1.05
CA CYS A 64 2.33 8.15 1.34
C CYS A 64 2.03 8.91 0.03
N PRO A 65 0.76 9.11 -0.36
CA PRO A 65 0.43 9.75 -1.64
C PRO A 65 1.01 11.19 -1.74
N PRO A 66 1.46 11.64 -2.93
CA PRO A 66 1.84 13.03 -3.13
C PRO A 66 0.71 14.00 -2.73
N GLY A 67 1.04 15.07 -2.00
CA GLY A 67 0.06 16.02 -1.46
C GLY A 67 -0.67 15.56 -0.17
N ALA A 68 -0.43 14.33 0.31
CA ALA A 68 -1.12 13.78 1.48
C ALA A 68 -0.90 14.53 2.80
N LEU A 69 0.14 15.39 2.90
CA LEU A 69 0.39 16.24 4.05
C LEU A 69 -0.36 17.57 3.96
N ASP A 70 -0.63 18.04 2.74
CA ASP A 70 -1.36 19.28 2.45
C ASP A 70 -2.88 19.04 2.51
N ASP A 71 -3.36 17.99 1.84
CA ASP A 71 -4.76 17.53 1.83
C ASP A 71 -5.20 16.82 3.14
N TYR A 72 -4.36 16.79 4.19
CA TYR A 72 -4.62 16.03 5.43
C TYR A 72 -5.84 16.53 6.23
N PHE A 73 -6.35 17.74 6.00
CA PHE A 73 -7.62 18.20 6.59
C PHE A 73 -8.83 18.13 5.65
N ASP A 74 -8.65 17.62 4.43
CA ASP A 74 -9.66 17.61 3.38
C ASP A 74 -10.12 16.18 3.03
N GLU A 75 -11.27 16.04 2.37
CA GLU A 75 -11.81 14.71 2.02
C GLU A 75 -10.93 13.91 1.04
N LYS A 76 -9.91 14.55 0.46
CA LYS A 76 -8.97 13.97 -0.51
C LYS A 76 -7.79 13.23 0.14
N GLY A 77 -7.57 13.41 1.43
CA GLY A 77 -6.45 12.81 2.18
C GLY A 77 -6.47 11.26 2.19
N PRO A 78 -5.37 10.60 2.59
CA PRO A 78 -5.23 9.15 2.44
C PRO A 78 -6.23 8.33 3.25
N ARG A 79 -7.02 7.49 2.58
CA ARG A 79 -8.17 6.77 3.16
C ARG A 79 -7.86 5.33 3.60
N LEU A 80 -6.59 4.91 3.57
CA LEU A 80 -6.18 3.54 3.89
C LEU A 80 -6.52 3.16 5.35
N ARG A 81 -7.31 2.10 5.49
CA ARG A 81 -7.84 1.55 6.75
C ARG A 81 -7.22 0.22 7.13
N TYR A 82 -6.78 -0.57 6.15
CA TYR A 82 -6.18 -1.89 6.35
C TYR A 82 -5.00 -2.11 5.42
N LEU A 83 -3.85 -2.46 6.00
CA LEU A 83 -2.61 -2.77 5.28
C LEU A 83 -2.14 -4.17 5.71
N ARG A 84 -2.16 -5.12 4.77
CA ARG A 84 -1.80 -6.51 5.05
C ARG A 84 -0.47 -6.86 4.39
N LEU A 85 0.51 -7.27 5.20
CA LEU A 85 1.92 -7.45 4.84
C LEU A 85 2.53 -8.74 5.41
N ASP A 86 1.77 -9.60 6.09
CA ASP A 86 2.28 -10.86 6.66
C ASP A 86 2.89 -11.80 5.60
N GLY A 87 3.87 -12.61 6.01
CA GLY A 87 4.58 -13.51 5.08
C GLY A 87 5.52 -12.80 4.08
N ASN A 88 5.89 -11.54 4.35
CA ASN A 88 6.98 -10.83 3.67
C ASN A 88 8.32 -10.94 4.46
N GLU A 89 9.37 -10.29 3.97
CA GLU A 89 10.70 -10.23 4.59
C GLU A 89 10.91 -8.99 5.49
N ILE A 90 9.81 -8.33 5.92
CA ILE A 90 9.85 -7.03 6.61
C ILE A 90 10.45 -7.18 8.01
N LYS A 91 11.44 -6.35 8.31
CA LYS A 91 12.04 -6.25 9.66
C LYS A 91 11.44 -5.06 10.42
N PRO A 92 10.96 -5.24 11.66
CA PRO A 92 10.60 -4.12 12.54
C PRO A 92 11.79 -3.19 12.82
N PRO A 93 11.55 -1.91 13.20
CA PRO A 93 10.24 -1.29 13.38
C PRO A 93 9.58 -0.84 12.06
N ILE A 94 8.24 -0.76 12.06
CA ILE A 94 7.50 -0.05 11.00
C ILE A 94 7.64 1.46 11.24
N PRO A 95 7.90 2.30 10.21
CA PRO A 95 8.06 3.74 10.40
C PRO A 95 6.81 4.40 11.01
N ARG A 96 7.03 5.30 11.97
CA ARG A 96 5.95 6.07 12.62
C ARG A 96 5.25 7.00 11.63
N GLU A 97 6.00 7.43 10.62
CA GLU A 97 5.63 8.27 9.49
C GLU A 97 4.50 7.64 8.67
N LEU A 98 4.47 6.31 8.57
CA LEU A 98 3.39 5.57 7.93
C LEU A 98 2.06 5.75 8.69
N MET A 99 2.09 5.77 10.04
CA MET A 99 0.91 6.04 10.87
C MET A 99 0.47 7.51 10.73
N MET A 100 1.43 8.44 10.60
CA MET A 100 1.18 9.88 10.48
C MET A 100 0.65 10.29 9.10
N CYS A 101 0.90 9.47 8.06
CA CYS A 101 0.26 9.59 6.76
C CYS A 101 -1.14 8.97 6.75
N PHE A 102 -1.27 7.67 7.06
CA PHE A 102 -2.54 6.95 7.00
C PHE A 102 -3.32 7.08 8.31
N ARG A 103 -3.83 8.27 8.58
CA ARG A 103 -4.51 8.60 9.85
C ARG A 103 -5.93 8.04 9.99
N LEU A 104 -6.34 7.13 9.11
CA LEU A 104 -7.53 6.26 9.24
C LEU A 104 -7.17 4.76 9.40
N LEU A 105 -5.87 4.41 9.47
CA LEU A 105 -5.38 3.04 9.52
C LEU A 105 -5.77 2.37 10.84
N ARG A 106 -6.56 1.29 10.76
CA ARG A 106 -7.12 0.58 11.92
C ARG A 106 -6.28 -0.62 12.33
N ALA A 107 -5.61 -1.26 11.38
CA ALA A 107 -4.70 -2.36 11.62
C ALA A 107 -3.65 -2.45 10.51
N ILE A 108 -2.46 -2.88 10.91
CA ILE A 108 -1.45 -3.48 10.03
C ILE A 108 -1.25 -4.91 10.50
N VAL A 109 -1.17 -5.86 9.57
CA VAL A 109 -0.73 -7.23 9.85
C VAL A 109 0.64 -7.41 9.20
N ILE A 110 1.62 -7.86 9.98
CA ILE A 110 3.01 -8.11 9.60
C ILE A 110 3.44 -9.49 10.10
#